data_AF-A0AAF5I302-F1
#
_entry.id   AF-A0AAF5I302-F1
#
_cell.length_a   1.000
_cell.length_b   1.000
_cell.length_c   1.000
_cell.angle_alpha   90.00
_cell.angle_beta   90.00
_cell.angle_gamma   90.00
#
_symmetry.space_group_name_H-M   'P 1'
#
loop_
_entity.id
_entity.type
_entity.pdbx_description
1 polymer ?
#
loop_
_entity_poly.entity_id
_entity_poly.type
_entity_poly.pdbx_seq_one_letter_code
_entity_poly.pdbx_strand_id
1 'polypeptide(L)'
;MDYRIAIFLLTFCAFLTFAFPFGKKQKIIIIVKGHITCEGIPLDKILVKLVNYRKHRRDITLDTVKTRPNGSFYLKGKVKKTAKLNPKLKIWHKCSTSKTVLKTKLCYLKYSPKTPEIKKIMEYPKTVYTVDYKDEAKNGH
;
A
#
# COMPACT_ATOMS: atom_id res chain seq x y z
N MET A 1 -4.85 51.93 -28.85
CA MET A 1 -4.66 50.49 -28.60
C MET A 1 -5.22 49.74 -29.79
N ASP A 2 -4.37 49.08 -30.58
CA ASP A 2 -4.81 48.35 -31.77
C ASP A 2 -5.68 47.15 -31.39
N TYR A 3 -6.85 47.01 -32.04
CA TYR A 3 -7.76 45.87 -31.84
C TYR A 3 -7.06 44.52 -32.03
N ARG A 4 -5.98 44.47 -32.82
CA ARG A 4 -5.12 43.30 -33.01
C ARG A 4 -4.45 42.84 -31.71
N ILE A 5 -3.98 43.78 -30.89
CA ILE A 5 -3.37 43.49 -29.58
C ILE A 5 -4.44 42.95 -28.62
N ALA A 6 -5.65 43.55 -28.63
CA ALA A 6 -6.76 43.09 -27.81
C ALA A 6 -7.20 41.65 -28.18
N ILE A 7 -7.29 41.33 -29.48
CA ILE A 7 -7.61 39.97 -29.96
C ILE A 7 -6.52 38.98 -29.55
N PHE A 8 -5.25 39.36 -29.67
CA PHE A 8 -4.13 38.48 -29.26
C PHE A 8 -4.15 38.21 -27.74
N LEU A 9 -4.42 39.21 -26.92
CA LEU A 9 -4.54 39.04 -25.47
C LEU A 9 -5.75 38.17 -25.08
N LEU A 10 -6.91 38.36 -25.73
CA LEU A 10 -8.10 37.54 -25.49
C LEU A 10 -7.89 36.08 -25.88
N THR A 11 -7.28 35.82 -27.04
CA THR A 11 -6.97 34.47 -27.50
C THR A 11 -5.93 33.79 -26.63
N PHE A 12 -4.89 34.52 -26.18
CA PHE A 12 -3.90 34.02 -25.23
C PHE A 12 -4.52 33.69 -23.86
N CYS A 13 -5.38 34.55 -23.33
CA CYS A 13 -6.13 34.29 -22.09
C CYS A 13 -7.04 33.06 -22.22
N ALA A 14 -7.77 32.91 -23.33
CA ALA A 14 -8.61 31.74 -23.60
C ALA A 14 -7.79 30.46 -23.74
N PHE A 15 -6.59 30.53 -24.33
CA PHE A 15 -5.69 29.40 -24.43
C PHE A 15 -5.16 28.98 -23.05
N LEU A 16 -4.81 29.94 -22.19
CA LEU A 16 -4.37 29.66 -20.81
C LEU A 16 -5.48 29.02 -19.95
N THR A 17 -6.75 29.43 -20.12
CA THR A 17 -7.86 28.80 -19.39
C THR A 17 -8.21 27.40 -19.91
N PHE A 18 -7.97 27.11 -21.19
CA PHE A 18 -8.19 25.79 -21.77
C PHE A 18 -6.99 24.82 -21.57
N ALA A 19 -5.77 25.35 -21.51
CA ALA A 19 -4.54 24.55 -21.39
C ALA A 19 -4.26 24.01 -19.98
N PHE A 20 -5.00 24.47 -18.96
CA PHE A 20 -4.95 23.91 -17.62
C PHE A 20 -6.22 23.16 -17.27
N PRO A 21 -6.46 21.95 -17.85
CA PRO A 21 -7.35 21.02 -17.19
C PRO A 21 -6.69 20.70 -15.85
N PHE A 22 -7.23 21.23 -14.75
CA PHE A 22 -6.97 20.74 -13.41
C PHE A 22 -7.51 19.30 -13.33
N GLY A 23 -6.81 18.37 -13.99
CA GLY A 23 -7.14 16.96 -14.01
C GLY A 23 -7.17 16.48 -12.58
N LYS A 24 -8.37 16.17 -12.07
CA LYS A 24 -8.56 15.66 -10.71
C LYS A 24 -7.57 14.53 -10.51
N LYS A 25 -6.62 14.70 -9.59
CA LYS A 25 -5.60 13.67 -9.29
C LYS A 25 -6.32 12.40 -8.86
N GLN A 26 -6.48 11.45 -9.79
CA GLN A 26 -7.17 10.20 -9.53
C GLN A 26 -6.44 9.46 -8.41
N LYS A 27 -7.20 8.93 -7.45
CA LYS A 27 -6.68 8.13 -6.33
C LYS A 27 -7.05 6.67 -6.58
N ILE A 28 -6.10 5.79 -6.33
CA ILE A 28 -6.25 4.35 -6.32
C ILE A 28 -6.37 3.91 -4.86
N ILE A 29 -7.34 3.05 -4.59
CA ILE A 29 -7.67 2.49 -3.29
C ILE A 29 -7.24 1.02 -3.32
N ILE A 30 -6.46 0.62 -2.34
CA ILE A 30 -5.99 -0.76 -2.17
C ILE A 30 -6.55 -1.25 -0.84
N ILE A 31 -7.39 -2.27 -0.92
CA ILE A 31 -8.00 -2.94 0.21
C ILE A 31 -7.33 -4.31 0.35
N VAL A 32 -6.80 -4.59 1.53
CA VAL A 32 -6.24 -5.90 1.84
C VAL A 32 -6.99 -6.47 3.03
N LYS A 33 -7.63 -7.61 2.81
CA LYS A 33 -8.21 -8.43 3.86
C LYS A 33 -7.30 -9.61 4.06
N GLY A 34 -7.02 -9.98 5.30
CA GLY A 34 -6.20 -11.16 5.50
C GLY A 34 -6.32 -11.80 6.86
N HIS A 35 -5.68 -12.95 6.98
CA HIS A 35 -5.59 -13.79 8.16
C HIS A 35 -4.19 -14.37 8.24
N ILE A 36 -3.58 -14.32 9.43
CA ILE A 36 -2.21 -14.81 9.63
C ILE A 36 -2.10 -15.66 10.88
N THR A 37 -1.43 -16.80 10.70
CA THR A 37 -1.22 -17.84 11.71
C THR A 37 0.27 -18.11 11.93
N CYS A 38 0.59 -18.77 13.04
CA CYS A 38 1.90 -19.29 13.40
C CYS A 38 1.70 -20.65 14.05
N GLU A 39 2.21 -21.71 13.43
CA GLU A 39 1.92 -23.10 13.76
C GLU A 39 0.41 -23.39 13.86
N GLY A 40 -0.36 -22.81 12.92
CA GLY A 40 -1.81 -22.90 12.92
C GLY A 40 -2.53 -22.03 13.98
N ILE A 41 -1.80 -21.37 14.89
CA ILE A 41 -2.39 -20.47 15.90
C ILE A 41 -2.55 -19.07 15.31
N PRO A 42 -3.75 -18.46 15.33
CA PRO A 42 -3.94 -17.10 14.85
C PRO A 42 -3.10 -16.09 15.64
N LEU A 43 -2.36 -15.24 14.93
CA LEU A 43 -1.51 -14.24 15.57
C LEU A 43 -2.34 -13.01 15.99
N ASP A 44 -2.62 -12.88 17.29
CA ASP A 44 -3.33 -11.73 17.87
C ASP A 44 -2.44 -10.48 18.01
N LYS A 45 -3.02 -9.30 17.79
CA LYS A 45 -2.43 -7.97 18.05
C LYS A 45 -1.05 -7.70 17.40
N ILE A 46 -0.69 -8.42 16.35
CA ILE A 46 0.55 -8.17 15.61
C ILE A 46 0.39 -6.98 14.65
N LEU A 47 1.47 -6.25 14.40
CA LEU A 47 1.43 -5.04 13.58
C LEU A 47 1.52 -5.40 12.09
N VAL A 48 0.57 -4.91 11.30
CA VAL A 48 0.53 -5.09 9.84
C VAL A 48 0.46 -3.73 9.18
N LYS A 49 1.36 -3.46 8.22
CA LYS A 49 1.38 -2.22 7.44
C LYS A 49 1.22 -2.51 5.96
N LEU A 50 0.35 -1.76 5.32
CA LEU A 50 0.31 -1.64 3.87
C LEU A 50 1.19 -0.46 3.47
N VAL A 51 2.19 -0.70 2.63
CA VAL A 51 3.12 0.35 2.18
C VAL A 51 3.23 0.35 0.66
N ASN A 52 3.47 1.52 0.07
CA ASN A 52 3.98 1.63 -1.29
C ASN A 52 5.51 1.63 -1.25
N TYR A 53 6.11 0.52 -1.64
CA TYR A 53 7.55 0.31 -1.59
C TYR A 53 8.29 1.22 -2.58
N ARG A 54 9.40 1.81 -2.14
CA ARG A 54 10.25 2.64 -2.99
C ARG A 54 11.69 2.13 -2.95
N LYS A 55 12.25 1.80 -4.12
CA LYS A 55 13.66 1.45 -4.23
C LYS A 55 14.51 2.64 -3.77
N HIS A 56 15.47 2.42 -2.87
CA HIS A 56 16.41 3.44 -2.34
C HIS A 56 15.78 4.65 -1.63
N ARG A 57 14.51 4.56 -1.21
CA ARG A 57 13.82 5.63 -0.47
C ARG A 57 13.00 5.00 0.66
N ARG A 58 12.58 5.84 1.62
CA ARG A 58 11.58 5.41 2.60
C ARG A 58 10.27 5.06 1.91
N ASP A 59 9.71 3.91 2.28
CA ASP A 59 8.39 3.48 1.80
C ASP A 59 7.31 4.47 2.26
N ILE A 60 6.27 4.62 1.46
CA ILE A 60 5.11 5.43 1.83
C ILE A 60 4.13 4.50 2.53
N THR A 61 3.90 4.70 3.82
CA THR A 61 2.85 3.96 4.53
C THR A 61 1.48 4.39 4.00
N LEU A 62 0.67 3.41 3.60
CA LEU A 62 -0.68 3.62 3.08
C LEU A 62 -1.73 3.37 4.16
N ASP A 63 -1.50 2.37 5.01
CA ASP A 63 -2.33 2.07 6.16
C ASP A 63 -1.55 1.21 7.19
N THR A 64 -2.01 1.17 8.44
CA THR A 64 -1.41 0.42 9.54
C THR A 64 -2.48 -0.06 10.51
N VAL A 65 -2.51 -1.36 10.79
CA VAL A 65 -3.44 -1.98 11.74
C VAL A 65 -2.75 -3.00 12.63
N LYS A 66 -3.47 -3.44 13.66
CA LYS A 66 -3.15 -4.67 14.38
C LYS A 66 -4.13 -5.78 13.99
N THR A 67 -3.68 -7.02 13.98
CA THR A 67 -4.58 -8.17 13.82
C THR A 67 -5.55 -8.26 15.00
N ARG A 68 -6.72 -8.84 14.72
CA ARG A 68 -7.73 -9.22 15.71
C ARG A 68 -7.33 -10.54 16.41
N PRO A 69 -8.03 -10.94 17.50
CA PRO A 69 -7.77 -12.19 18.20
C PRO A 69 -7.81 -13.44 17.33
N ASN A 70 -8.62 -13.42 16.27
CA ASN A 70 -8.68 -14.48 15.28
C ASN A 70 -7.64 -14.34 14.15
N GLY A 71 -6.56 -13.58 14.33
CA GLY A 71 -5.51 -13.36 13.32
C GLY A 71 -5.92 -12.52 12.11
N SER A 72 -7.17 -12.06 12.02
CA SER A 72 -7.65 -11.30 10.86
C SER A 72 -7.21 -9.83 10.88
N PHE A 73 -7.03 -9.25 9.70
CA PHE A 73 -6.75 -7.82 9.51
C PHE A 73 -7.44 -7.25 8.27
N TYR A 74 -7.67 -5.95 8.29
CA TYR A 74 -8.26 -5.18 7.19
C TYR A 74 -7.47 -3.88 7.02
N LEU A 75 -6.90 -3.65 5.84
CA LEU A 75 -6.15 -2.45 5.48
C LEU A 75 -6.81 -1.77 4.30
N LYS A 76 -6.89 -0.43 4.30
CA LYS A 76 -7.39 0.40 3.20
C LYS A 76 -6.44 1.56 2.93
N GLY A 77 -5.54 1.36 1.98
CA GLY A 77 -4.60 2.38 1.51
C GLY A 77 -5.13 3.22 0.36
N LYS A 78 -4.68 4.48 0.25
CA LYS A 78 -4.91 5.35 -0.92
C LYS A 78 -3.59 5.82 -1.52
N VAL A 79 -3.43 5.72 -2.84
CA VAL A 79 -2.25 6.19 -3.59
C VAL A 79 -2.69 7.09 -4.74
N LYS A 80 -1.90 8.12 -5.07
CA LYS A 80 -2.13 8.94 -6.27
C LYS A 80 -1.80 8.12 -7.52
N LYS A 81 -2.64 8.17 -8.56
CA LYS A 81 -2.44 7.43 -9.82
C LYS A 81 -1.10 7.74 -10.51
N THR A 82 -0.55 8.93 -10.27
CA THR A 82 0.76 9.33 -10.80
C THR A 82 1.95 8.67 -10.09
N ALA A 83 1.76 8.01 -8.96
CA ALA A 83 2.84 7.34 -8.25
C ALA A 83 3.07 5.94 -8.83
N LYS A 84 4.34 5.54 -8.97
CA LYS A 84 4.70 4.14 -9.24
C LYS A 84 4.15 3.26 -8.11
N LEU A 85 3.28 2.33 -8.47
CA LEU A 85 2.65 1.42 -7.53
C LEU A 85 3.52 0.19 -7.30
N ASN A 86 3.86 -0.03 -6.04
CA ASN A 86 4.53 -1.22 -5.56
C ASN A 86 4.01 -1.53 -4.14
N PRO A 87 2.71 -1.81 -3.99
CA PRO A 87 2.13 -2.11 -2.69
C PRO A 87 2.74 -3.39 -2.11
N LYS A 88 3.11 -3.34 -0.83
CA LYS A 88 3.63 -4.47 -0.06
C LYS A 88 3.01 -4.48 1.33
N LEU A 89 2.85 -5.68 1.89
CA LEU A 89 2.60 -5.85 3.31
C LEU A 89 3.93 -5.94 4.06
N LYS A 90 3.98 -5.32 5.23
CA LYS A 90 5.01 -5.54 6.23
C LYS A 90 4.33 -6.00 7.51
N ILE A 91 4.78 -7.12 8.04
CA ILE A 91 4.17 -7.80 9.17
C ILE A 91 5.24 -7.91 10.24
N TRP A 92 4.93 -7.51 11.46
CA TRP A 92 5.82 -7.62 12.61
C TRP A 92 5.22 -8.57 13.61
N HIS A 93 5.79 -9.77 13.74
CA HIS A 93 5.29 -10.82 14.61
C HIS A 93 6.40 -11.45 15.45
N LYS A 94 6.00 -12.19 16.49
CA LYS A 94 6.87 -13.10 17.24
C LYS A 94 6.30 -14.50 17.04
N CYS A 95 6.72 -15.19 15.98
CA CYS A 95 6.42 -16.60 15.78
C CYS A 95 7.67 -17.38 16.22
N SER A 96 7.52 -18.43 17.03
CA SER A 96 8.64 -19.20 17.56
C SER A 96 8.36 -20.69 17.40
N THR A 97 8.88 -21.28 16.34
CA THR A 97 8.69 -22.71 16.01
C THR A 97 9.81 -23.63 16.51
N SER A 98 10.77 -23.11 17.29
CA SER A 98 11.78 -23.96 17.91
C SER A 98 11.99 -23.59 19.37
N LYS A 99 12.02 -24.60 20.23
CA LYS A 99 12.41 -24.51 21.65
C LYS A 99 13.83 -23.92 21.83
N THR A 100 14.58 -23.74 20.74
CA THR A 100 15.96 -23.26 20.73
C THR A 100 16.09 -21.73 20.64
N VAL A 101 15.02 -20.98 20.34
CA VAL A 101 15.05 -19.49 20.24
C VAL A 101 14.52 -18.81 21.53
N LEU A 102 14.67 -19.46 22.68
CA LEU A 102 14.41 -18.81 23.99
C LEU A 102 15.53 -17.83 24.42
N LYS A 103 16.59 -17.65 23.61
CA LYS A 103 17.72 -16.75 23.92
C LYS A 103 17.68 -15.36 23.27
N THR A 104 16.74 -15.04 22.38
CA THR A 104 16.59 -13.66 21.83
C THR A 104 15.23 -13.07 22.22
N LYS A 105 15.14 -12.64 23.47
CA LYS A 105 13.94 -12.07 24.11
C LYS A 105 13.39 -10.76 23.50
N LEU A 106 13.92 -10.22 22.38
CA LEU A 106 13.87 -8.76 22.22
C LEU A 106 13.28 -8.11 20.96
N CYS A 107 12.84 -8.77 19.88
CA CYS A 107 12.29 -8.01 18.73
C CYS A 107 11.16 -8.74 17.98
N TYR A 108 10.18 -7.98 17.48
CA TYR A 108 9.25 -8.46 16.46
C TYR A 108 10.00 -8.61 15.12
N LEU A 109 9.89 -9.78 14.49
CA LEU A 109 10.49 -10.04 13.19
C LEU A 109 9.65 -9.38 12.10
N LYS A 110 10.31 -8.61 11.23
CA LYS A 110 9.68 -8.01 10.05
C LYS A 110 9.65 -9.05 8.93
N TYR A 111 8.47 -9.58 8.66
CA TYR A 111 8.19 -10.40 7.49
C TYR A 111 7.56 -9.54 6.39
N SER A 112 8.07 -9.68 5.17
CA SER A 112 7.54 -9.03 3.97
C SER A 112 7.27 -10.13 2.95
N PRO A 113 6.07 -10.73 2.98
CA PRO A 113 5.73 -11.86 2.14
C PRO A 113 5.95 -11.50 0.67
N LYS A 114 6.35 -12.49 -0.14
CA LYS A 114 6.18 -12.38 -1.58
C LYS A 114 4.68 -12.21 -1.82
N THR A 115 4.31 -10.99 -2.19
CA THR A 115 2.91 -10.57 -2.23
C THR A 115 2.20 -11.45 -3.24
N PRO A 116 1.02 -12.05 -2.93
CA PRO A 116 0.16 -12.57 -3.99
C PRO A 116 -0.03 -11.42 -4.96
N GLU A 117 0.34 -11.61 -6.23
CA GLU A 117 0.74 -10.56 -7.16
C GLU A 117 -0.29 -9.42 -7.24
N ILE A 118 -0.21 -8.43 -6.33
CA ILE A 118 -1.01 -7.21 -6.42
C ILE A 118 -0.72 -6.53 -7.76
N LYS A 119 0.48 -6.77 -8.31
CA LYS A 119 0.84 -6.41 -9.69
C LYS A 119 -0.15 -6.92 -10.75
N LYS A 120 -0.58 -8.19 -10.71
CA LYS A 120 -1.56 -8.73 -11.67
C LYS A 120 -2.94 -8.11 -11.50
N ILE A 121 -3.30 -7.82 -10.25
CA ILE A 121 -4.59 -7.18 -9.94
C ILE A 121 -4.66 -5.75 -10.52
N MET A 122 -3.52 -5.05 -10.65
CA MET A 122 -3.43 -3.67 -11.13
C MET A 122 -3.39 -3.50 -12.67
N GLU A 123 -3.57 -4.57 -13.44
CA GLU A 123 -3.56 -4.53 -14.91
C GLU A 123 -4.89 -3.99 -15.50
N TYR A 124 -5.96 -3.95 -14.72
CA TYR A 124 -7.26 -3.40 -15.11
C TYR A 124 -7.47 -1.95 -14.60
N PRO A 125 -8.21 -1.07 -15.29
CA PRO A 125 -8.41 0.35 -14.92
C PRO A 125 -9.33 0.55 -13.70
N LYS A 126 -9.16 -0.23 -12.63
CA LYS A 126 -9.96 -0.10 -11.41
C LYS A 126 -9.33 0.91 -10.46
N THR A 127 -10.19 1.63 -9.75
CA THR A 127 -9.78 2.52 -8.65
C THR A 127 -9.80 1.81 -7.31
N VAL A 128 -10.36 0.59 -7.23
CA VAL A 128 -10.43 -0.21 -6.00
C VAL A 128 -9.93 -1.62 -6.30
N TYR A 129 -8.97 -2.08 -5.50
CA TYR A 129 -8.43 -3.43 -5.57
C TYR A 129 -8.59 -4.11 -4.22
N THR A 130 -9.18 -5.30 -4.22
CA THR A 130 -9.32 -6.13 -3.02
C THR A 130 -8.40 -7.32 -3.13
N VAL A 131 -7.61 -7.55 -2.09
CA VAL A 131 -6.68 -8.68 -1.99
C VAL A 131 -7.07 -9.48 -0.75
N ASP A 132 -7.36 -10.76 -0.94
CA ASP A 132 -7.48 -11.72 0.15
C ASP A 132 -6.11 -12.37 0.39
N TYR A 133 -5.66 -12.32 1.65
CA TYR A 133 -4.33 -12.74 2.05
C TYR A 133 -4.42 -13.76 3.18
N LYS A 134 -3.86 -14.95 2.96
CA LYS A 134 -3.66 -15.98 3.98
C LYS A 134 -2.18 -16.35 3.97
N ASP A 135 -1.56 -16.39 5.13
CA ASP A 135 -0.15 -16.77 5.23
C ASP A 135 0.16 -17.40 6.58
N GLU A 136 1.18 -18.23 6.58
CA GLU A 136 1.73 -18.91 7.74
C GLU A 136 3.06 -18.25 8.06
N ALA A 137 3.11 -17.51 9.17
CA ALA A 137 4.29 -16.83 9.60
C ALA A 137 5.41 -17.85 9.87
N LYS A 138 6.50 -17.78 9.10
CA LYS A 138 7.73 -18.55 9.33
C LYS A 138 8.81 -17.63 9.90
N ASN A 139 9.80 -18.21 10.58
CA ASN A 139 10.97 -17.44 11.00
C ASN A 139 11.61 -16.76 9.78
N GLY A 140 11.91 -15.47 9.89
CA GLY A 140 12.66 -14.76 8.85
C GLY A 140 14.07 -15.33 8.79
N HIS A 141 14.45 -15.85 7.62
CA HIS A 141 15.85 -16.05 7.24
C HIS A 141 16.42 -14.75 6.68
#